data_AF-A0A970B173-F1
#
_entry.id   AF-A0A970B173-F1
#
_cell.length_a   1.000
_cell.length_b   1.000
_cell.length_c   1.000
_cell.angle_alpha   90.00
_cell.angle_beta   90.00
_cell.angle_gamma   90.00
#
_symmetry.space_group_name_H-M   'P 1'
#
loop_
_entity.id
_entity.type
_entity.pdbx_description
1 polymer ?
#
loop_
_entity_poly.entity_id
_entity_poly.type
_entity_poly.pdbx_seq_one_letter_code
_entity_poly.pdbx_strand_id
1 'polypeptide(L)'
;MTVVNVINVFVRYVLKSNIHWAMEFTVIAFAWLIFLGAAWGIKAGAHIGVDTVINFFSDKVKKRISVVAASLCIVYGIFILIGSYNYVSKIYTVGILSQDIKWLPQWMPR
;
A
#
# COMPACT_ATOMS: atom_id res chain seq x y z
N MET A 1 -3.12 13.39 3.88
CA MET A 1 -4.51 12.99 3.57
C MET A 1 -5.55 13.63 4.49
N THR A 2 -5.43 13.56 5.82
CA THR A 2 -6.49 13.99 6.76
C THR A 2 -6.87 15.47 6.62
N VAL A 3 -5.88 16.37 6.66
CA VAL A 3 -6.10 17.82 6.51
C VAL A 3 -6.74 18.15 5.15
N VAL A 4 -6.23 17.56 4.06
CA VAL A 4 -6.77 17.77 2.70
C VAL A 4 -8.22 17.28 2.60
N ASN A 5 -8.56 16.14 3.19
CA ASN A 5 -9.93 15.65 3.22
C ASN A 5 -10.85 16.57 4.04
N VAL A 6 -10.41 17.07 5.19
CA VAL A 6 -11.20 17.99 6.01
C VAL A 6 -11.48 19.29 5.25
N ILE A 7 -10.48 19.86 4.59
CA ILE A 7 -10.64 21.05 3.76
C ILE A 7 -11.57 20.76 2.57
N ASN A 8 -11.41 19.61 1.91
CA ASN A 8 -12.26 19.24 0.78
C ASN A 8 -13.73 19.10 1.18
N VAL A 9 -14.02 18.52 2.36
CA VAL A 9 -15.38 18.46 2.92
C VAL A 9 -15.91 19.86 3.20
N PHE A 10 -15.13 20.74 3.85
CA PHE A 10 -15.55 22.12 4.10
C PHE A 10 -15.87 22.88 2.81
N VAL A 11 -14.99 22.81 1.81
CA VAL A 11 -15.18 23.49 0.51
C VAL A 11 -16.43 22.95 -0.22
N ARG A 12 -16.69 21.64 -0.12
CA ARG A 12 -17.85 21.00 -0.74
C ARG A 12 -19.17 21.42 -0.14
N TYR A 13 -19.26 21.44 1.19
CA TYR A 13 -20.53 21.66 1.87
C TYR A 13 -20.79 23.11 2.23
N VAL A 14 -19.75 23.91 2.50
CA VAL A 14 -19.88 25.33 2.89
C VAL A 14 -19.76 26.24 1.67
N LEU A 15 -18.70 26.06 0.88
CA LEU A 15 -18.41 26.91 -0.29
C LEU A 15 -19.12 26.42 -1.57
N LYS A 16 -19.83 25.28 -1.49
CA LYS A 16 -20.53 24.63 -2.62
C LYS A 16 -19.64 24.45 -3.87
N SER A 17 -18.34 24.27 -3.67
CA SER A 17 -17.31 24.11 -4.72
C SER A 17 -16.52 22.83 -4.47
N ASN A 18 -15.64 22.41 -5.37
CA ASN A 18 -14.86 21.18 -5.21
C ASN A 18 -13.39 21.38 -5.53
N ILE A 19 -12.52 20.71 -4.76
CA ILE A 19 -11.09 20.66 -5.06
C ILE A 19 -10.84 19.44 -5.93
N HIS A 20 -10.66 19.64 -7.24
CA HIS A 20 -10.52 18.55 -8.21
C HIS A 20 -9.36 17.59 -7.87
N TRP A 21 -8.19 18.11 -7.50
CA TRP A 21 -7.01 17.27 -7.24
C TRP A 21 -7.00 16.60 -5.86
N ALA A 22 -7.92 16.95 -4.95
CA ALA A 22 -7.84 16.51 -3.55
C ALA A 22 -7.98 14.99 -3.40
N MET A 23 -8.78 14.34 -4.27
CA MET A 23 -8.95 12.89 -4.25
C MET A 23 -7.64 12.18 -4.59
N GLU A 24 -7.05 12.51 -5.74
CA GLU A 24 -5.79 11.91 -6.22
C GLU A 24 -4.66 12.10 -5.20
N PHE A 25 -4.51 13.31 -4.62
CA PHE A 25 -3.52 13.55 -3.59
C PHE A 25 -3.72 12.70 -2.34
N THR A 26 -4.97 12.51 -1.90
CA THR A 26 -5.26 11.69 -0.73
C THR A 26 -4.91 10.23 -0.97
N VAL A 27 -5.17 9.69 -2.17
CA VAL A 27 -4.81 8.31 -2.54
C VAL A 27 -3.29 8.16 -2.53
N ILE A 28 -2.56 9.03 -3.22
CA ILE A 28 -1.09 9.02 -3.25
C ILE A 28 -0.51 9.10 -1.84
N ALA A 29 -0.96 10.06 -1.03
CA ALA A 29 -0.51 10.22 0.34
C ALA A 29 -0.81 8.99 1.21
N PHE A 30 -1.89 8.27 0.94
CA PHE A 30 -2.27 7.06 1.67
C PHE A 30 -1.35 5.89 1.34
N ALA A 31 -1.01 5.64 0.07
CA ALA A 31 -0.04 4.58 -0.26
C ALA A 31 1.34 4.84 0.36
N TRP A 32 1.83 6.08 0.32
CA TRP A 32 3.08 6.43 0.98
C TRP A 32 3.02 6.20 2.49
N LEU A 33 1.89 6.51 3.13
CA LEU A 33 1.67 6.19 4.53
C LEU A 33 1.69 4.69 4.79
N ILE A 34 1.11 3.87 3.91
CA ILE A 34 1.15 2.40 4.04
C ILE A 34 2.60 1.90 3.99
N PHE A 35 3.41 2.36 3.03
CA PHE A 35 4.80 1.94 2.92
C PHE A 35 5.63 2.34 4.14
N LEU A 36 5.49 3.58 4.61
CA LEU A 36 6.17 4.07 5.81
C LEU A 36 5.68 3.35 7.07
N GLY A 37 4.37 3.13 7.17
CA GLY A 37 3.73 2.44 8.28
C GLY A 37 4.14 0.96 8.35
N ALA A 38 4.24 0.28 7.21
CA ALA A 38 4.73 -1.09 7.14
C ALA A 38 6.19 -1.19 7.58
N ALA A 39 7.07 -0.30 7.10
CA ALA A 39 8.47 -0.26 7.51
C ALA A 39 8.61 0.00 9.03
N TRP A 40 7.83 0.94 9.57
CA TRP A 40 7.81 1.21 11.01
C TRP A 40 7.22 0.04 11.81
N GLY A 41 6.17 -0.60 11.33
CA GLY A 41 5.52 -1.75 11.97
C GLY A 41 6.46 -2.94 12.12
N ILE A 42 7.31 -3.19 11.12
CA ILE A 42 8.38 -4.20 11.21
C ILE A 42 9.41 -3.80 12.27
N LYS A 43 9.85 -2.53 12.28
CA LYS A 43 10.81 -2.02 13.28
C LYS A 43 10.28 -2.09 14.71
N ALA A 44 8.99 -1.79 14.90
CA ALA A 44 8.32 -1.84 16.20
C ALA A 44 8.01 -3.27 16.66
N GLY A 45 8.30 -4.29 15.82
CA GLY A 45 7.97 -5.67 16.11
C GLY A 45 6.47 -5.93 16.18
N ALA A 46 5.62 -5.15 15.50
CA ALA A 46 4.17 -5.27 15.59
C ALA A 46 3.61 -6.60 15.05
N HIS A 47 4.45 -7.45 14.44
CA HIS A 47 4.10 -8.79 13.96
C HIS A 47 4.03 -9.87 15.06
N ILE A 48 3.94 -9.47 16.34
CA ILE A 48 3.90 -10.33 17.55
C ILE A 48 2.87 -11.48 17.49
N GLY A 49 1.78 -11.32 16.74
CA GLY A 49 0.69 -12.29 16.69
C GLY A 49 1.13 -13.68 16.19
N VAL A 50 2.01 -13.72 15.18
CA VAL A 50 2.53 -15.00 14.63
C VAL A 50 3.64 -15.57 15.51
N ASP A 51 4.48 -14.71 16.09
CA ASP A 51 5.58 -15.11 16.97
C ASP A 51 5.09 -15.84 18.23
N THR A 52 3.95 -15.40 18.79
CA THR A 52 3.39 -15.99 20.02
C THR A 52 2.90 -17.42 19.79
N VAL A 53 2.28 -17.71 18.64
CA VAL A 53 1.77 -19.05 18.30
C VAL A 53 2.92 -20.03 18.04
N ILE A 54 3.97 -19.57 17.37
CA ILE A 54 5.16 -20.40 17.08
C ILE A 54 5.89 -20.76 18.39
N ASN A 55 5.78 -19.93 19.42
CA ASN A 55 6.45 -20.16 20.71
C ASN A 55 5.95 -21.37 21.50
N PHE A 56 4.76 -21.90 21.20
CA PHE A 56 4.22 -23.11 21.84
C PHE A 56 4.84 -24.43 21.34
N PHE A 57 5.58 -24.42 20.22
CA PHE A 57 6.18 -25.61 19.61
C PHE A 57 7.64 -25.82 20.05
N SER A 58 8.21 -27.01 19.80
CA SER A 58 9.63 -27.28 20.05
C SER A 58 10.55 -26.64 18.99
N ASP A 59 11.81 -26.33 19.34
CA ASP A 59 12.74 -25.56 18.48
C ASP A 59 12.92 -26.12 17.07
N LYS A 60 12.90 -27.45 16.92
CA LYS A 60 13.00 -28.12 15.61
C LYS A 60 11.78 -27.86 14.73
N VAL A 61 10.59 -27.80 15.33
CA VAL A 61 9.32 -27.53 14.64
C VAL A 61 9.21 -26.05 14.31
N LYS A 62 9.60 -25.15 15.24
CA LYS A 62 9.66 -23.70 15.00
C LYS A 62 10.47 -23.38 13.73
N LYS A 63 11.69 -23.92 13.63
CA LYS A 63 12.57 -23.68 12.47
C LYS A 63 11.93 -24.13 11.15
N ARG A 64 11.26 -25.29 11.12
CA ARG A 64 10.58 -25.77 9.91
C ARG A 64 9.41 -24.86 9.52
N ILE A 65 8.57 -24.48 10.50
CA ILE A 65 7.43 -23.59 10.27
C ILE A 65 7.91 -22.23 9.74
N SER A 66 8.95 -21.63 10.34
CA SER A 66 9.49 -20.35 9.88
C SER A 66 10.04 -20.41 8.45
N VAL A 67 10.74 -21.49 8.08
CA VAL A 67 11.25 -21.68 6.70
C VAL A 67 10.10 -21.82 5.71
N VAL A 68 9.06 -22.60 6.05
CA VAL A 68 7.88 -22.75 5.19
C VAL A 68 7.14 -21.42 5.04
N ALA A 69 6.91 -20.70 6.14
CA ALA A 69 6.28 -19.39 6.12
C ALA A 69 7.06 -18.39 5.25
N ALA A 70 8.38 -18.31 5.44
CA ALA A 70 9.24 -17.45 4.61
C ALA A 70 9.18 -17.82 3.12
N SER A 71 9.18 -19.12 2.80
CA SER A 71 9.07 -19.57 1.41
C SER A 71 7.73 -19.19 0.77
N LEU A 72 6.63 -19.29 1.53
CA LEU A 72 5.30 -18.87 1.07
C LEU A 72 5.24 -17.35 0.88
N CYS A 73 5.84 -16.56 1.77
CA CYS A 73 5.94 -15.11 1.62
C CYS A 73 6.71 -14.73 0.35
N ILE A 74 7.81 -15.42 0.02
CA ILE A 74 8.57 -15.19 -1.20
C ILE A 74 7.73 -15.52 -2.43
N VAL A 75 7.07 -16.68 -2.45
CA VAL A 75 6.20 -17.10 -3.56
C VAL A 75 5.06 -16.09 -3.77
N TYR A 76 4.41 -15.65 -2.70
CA TYR A 76 3.39 -14.62 -2.75
C TYR A 76 3.95 -13.29 -3.28
N GLY A 77 5.13 -12.88 -2.82
CA GLY A 77 5.83 -11.69 -3.32
C GLY A 77 6.11 -11.75 -4.82
N ILE A 78 6.51 -12.91 -5.35
CA ILE A 78 6.71 -13.13 -6.79
C ILE A 78 5.39 -12.99 -7.56
N PHE A 79 4.29 -13.57 -7.07
CA PHE A 79 2.98 -13.44 -7.71
C PHE A 79 2.53 -11.98 -7.78
N ILE A 80 2.66 -11.24 -6.68
CA ILE A 80 2.35 -9.81 -6.65
C ILE A 80 3.24 -9.05 -7.62
N LEU A 81 4.55 -9.32 -7.65
CA LEU A 81 5.49 -8.64 -8.53
C LEU A 81 5.17 -8.84 -10.01
N ILE A 82 4.84 -10.06 -10.44
CA ILE A 82 4.42 -10.35 -11.82
C ILE A 82 3.12 -9.61 -12.17
N GLY A 83 2.12 -9.67 -11.27
CA GLY A 83 0.85 -8.96 -11.46
C GLY A 83 1.03 -7.45 -11.56
N SER A 84 1.82 -6.86 -10.66
CA SER A 84 2.16 -5.44 -10.63
C SER A 84 2.90 -5.01 -11.89
N TYR A 85 3.89 -5.79 -12.35
CA TYR A 85 4.63 -5.48 -13.57
C TYR A 85 3.73 -5.46 -14.80
N ASN A 86 2.89 -6.48 -14.97
CA ASN A 86 1.96 -6.56 -16.10
C ASN A 86 0.95 -5.40 -16.09
N TYR A 87 0.44 -5.04 -14.91
CA TYR A 87 -0.49 -3.93 -14.75
C TYR A 87 0.16 -2.58 -15.10
N VAL A 88 1.32 -2.28 -14.53
CA VAL A 88 2.06 -1.03 -14.75
C VAL A 88 2.50 -0.91 -16.21
N SER A 89 3.02 -1.99 -16.81
CA SER A 89 3.40 -2.02 -18.22
C SER A 89 2.21 -1.72 -19.15
N LYS A 90 1.03 -2.25 -18.83
CA LYS A 90 -0.18 -1.96 -19.61
C LYS A 90 -0.63 -0.50 -19.46
N ILE A 91 -0.56 0.08 -18.27
CA ILE A 91 -0.86 1.50 -18.06
C ILE A 91 0.13 2.39 -18.81
N TYR A 92 1.42 2.04 -18.76
CA TYR A 92 2.49 2.79 -19.42
C TYR A 92 2.32 2.79 -20.94
N THR A 93 2.02 1.64 -21.54
CA THR A 93 1.83 1.51 -22.99
C THR A 93 0.56 2.20 -23.51
N VAL A 94 -0.52 2.19 -22.72
CA VAL A 94 -1.77 2.90 -23.08
C VAL A 94 -1.66 4.41 -22.85
N GLY A 95 -0.69 4.87 -22.07
CA GLY A 95 -0.47 6.30 -21.80
C GLY A 95 -1.57 6.93 -20.93
N ILE A 96 -2.16 6.16 -20.01
CA ILE A 96 -3.26 6.64 -19.17
C ILE A 96 -2.73 7.65 -18.14
N LEU A 97 -3.37 8.82 -18.10
CA LEU A 97 -3.12 9.89 -17.14
C LEU A 97 -4.08 9.78 -15.95
N SER A 98 -3.72 10.39 -14.83
CA SER A 98 -4.53 10.43 -13.61
C SER A 98 -5.86 11.15 -13.87
N GLN A 99 -6.94 10.74 -13.19
CA GLN A 99 -8.29 11.15 -13.55
C GLN A 99 -8.51 12.65 -13.31
N ASP A 100 -8.02 13.16 -12.18
CA ASP A 100 -8.15 14.58 -11.83
C ASP A 100 -6.88 15.40 -12.14
N ILE A 101 -5.71 14.75 -12.25
CA ILE A 101 -4.42 15.40 -12.51
C ILE A 101 -3.90 14.99 -13.89
N LYS A 102 -4.31 15.76 -14.92
CA LYS A 102 -4.06 15.42 -16.32
C LYS A 102 -2.60 15.38 -16.77
N TRP A 103 -1.68 15.98 -16.02
CA TRP A 103 -0.24 15.94 -16.35
C TRP A 103 0.49 14.79 -15.64
N LEU A 104 -0.19 14.11 -14.70
CA LEU A 104 0.41 13.11 -13.85
C LEU A 104 0.11 11.70 -14.40
N PRO A 105 1.13 10.91 -14.74
CA PRO A 105 0.92 9.57 -15.26
C PRO A 105 0.34 8.63 -14.20
N GLN A 106 -0.62 7.79 -14.61
CA GLN A 106 -1.34 6.90 -13.68
C GLN A 106 -0.46 5.76 -13.13
N TRP A 107 0.68 5.46 -13.75
CA TRP A 107 1.62 4.44 -13.25
C TRP A 107 2.37 4.87 -11.99
N MET A 108 2.29 6.15 -11.61
CA MET A 108 2.90 6.62 -10.37
C MET A 108 2.31 5.87 -9.18
N PRO A 109 3.15 5.41 -8.21
CA PRO A 109 2.68 4.73 -7.02
C PRO A 109 1.65 5.58 -6.27
N ARG A 110 0.47 5.01 -6.07
CA ARG A 110 -0.70 5.61 -5.41
C ARG A 110 -1.32 4.64 -4.45
#